data_AF-A0A5E7SY03-F1
#
_entry.id   AF-A0A5E7SY03-F1
#
_cell.length_a   1.000
_cell.length_b   1.000
_cell.length_c   1.000
_cell.angle_alpha   90.00
_cell.angle_beta   90.00
_cell.angle_gamma   90.00
#
_symmetry.space_group_name_H-M   'P 1'
#
loop_
_entity.id
_entity.type
_entity.pdbx_description
1 polymer ?
#
loop_
_entity_poly.entity_id
_entity_poly.type
_entity_poly.pdbx_seq_one_letter_code
_entity_poly.pdbx_strand_id
1 'polypeptide(L)'
;MKNVRLIRHGESAANAGQATLDHSTISLTPKGFEQAHLVALSFNHPPALIVASPFDRAHSTAMATAAVFPHIPFETWPIQEFTYLEPARCANTTVADRREWVEAYWAKADPGFTDGEGAESFLDFIARAQSFLERLAEHPAQDIVAFSHGQVINAVAWLIERKPLGIDGGAMVDWREYEIANHVPNCGECLLSKAHDEAGWRVSRSAPEEPQIDATWRVPGRTYQVTRDPERLLIEERAEALSAAGYPLPDEDPAMHAEKRLQEAKKAVRLSQSK
;
A
#
# COMPACT_ATOMS: atom_id res chain seq x y z
N MET A 1 7.88 -21.02 -7.77
CA MET A 1 7.32 -20.42 -6.53
C MET A 1 6.91 -19.02 -6.92
N LYS A 2 5.69 -18.63 -6.55
CA LYS A 2 5.17 -17.30 -6.83
C LYS A 2 5.33 -16.42 -5.60
N ASN A 3 5.93 -15.25 -5.78
CA ASN A 3 6.18 -14.26 -4.75
C ASN A 3 5.44 -12.97 -5.09
N VAL A 4 4.78 -12.39 -4.10
CA VAL A 4 4.07 -11.12 -4.25
C VAL A 4 4.46 -10.20 -3.11
N ARG A 5 4.97 -9.01 -3.45
CA ARG A 5 5.22 -7.93 -2.50
C ARG A 5 4.03 -6.97 -2.55
N LEU A 6 3.13 -7.04 -1.56
CA LEU A 6 2.06 -6.08 -1.37
C LEU A 6 2.60 -4.89 -0.58
N ILE A 7 2.46 -3.68 -1.14
CA ILE A 7 3.01 -2.45 -0.55
C ILE A 7 1.86 -1.47 -0.35
N ARG A 8 1.71 -0.93 0.86
CA ARG A 8 0.80 0.19 1.10
C ARG A 8 1.34 1.43 0.41
N HIS A 9 0.47 2.24 -0.17
CA HIS A 9 0.87 3.55 -0.72
C HIS A 9 1.67 4.40 0.29
N GLY A 10 2.45 5.36 -0.23
CA GLY A 10 3.12 6.37 0.57
C GLY A 10 2.13 7.29 1.30
N GLU A 11 2.62 8.12 2.21
CA GLU A 11 1.77 9.04 2.97
C GLU A 11 0.90 9.91 2.05
N SER A 12 -0.40 9.89 2.29
CA SER A 12 -1.38 10.70 1.56
C SER A 12 -1.84 11.91 2.36
N ALA A 13 -2.45 12.89 1.70
CA ALA A 13 -3.03 14.07 2.37
C ALA A 13 -3.96 13.68 3.54
N ALA A 14 -4.79 12.64 3.36
CA ALA A 14 -5.64 12.12 4.44
C ALA A 14 -4.84 11.53 5.62
N ASN A 15 -3.72 10.86 5.36
CA ASN A 15 -2.87 10.34 6.44
C ASN A 15 -2.19 11.45 7.23
N ALA A 16 -1.88 12.58 6.56
CA ALA A 16 -1.38 13.79 7.20
C ALA A 16 -2.49 14.60 7.93
N GLY A 17 -3.72 14.09 7.99
CA GLY A 17 -4.84 14.71 8.70
C GLY A 17 -5.59 15.80 7.92
N GLN A 18 -5.32 15.96 6.62
CA GLN A 18 -6.01 16.94 5.79
C GLN A 18 -7.42 16.46 5.42
N ALA A 19 -8.35 17.41 5.28
CA ALA A 19 -9.67 17.13 4.73
C ALA A 19 -9.56 16.77 3.25
N THR A 20 -10.37 15.80 2.80
CA THR A 20 -10.33 15.28 1.44
C THR A 20 -11.69 15.39 0.76
N LEU A 21 -11.69 15.76 -0.52
CA LEU A 21 -12.91 15.89 -1.32
C LEU A 21 -13.45 14.52 -1.75
N ASP A 22 -12.58 13.67 -2.29
CA ASP A 22 -12.90 12.36 -2.81
C ASP A 22 -11.80 11.39 -2.39
N HIS A 23 -12.20 10.24 -1.86
CA HIS A 23 -11.27 9.22 -1.35
C HIS A 23 -10.46 8.53 -2.46
N SER A 24 -10.95 8.55 -3.70
CA SER A 24 -10.28 7.92 -4.85
C SER A 24 -9.13 8.75 -5.39
N THR A 25 -9.24 10.09 -5.28
CA THR A 25 -8.30 11.07 -5.84
C THR A 25 -7.37 11.72 -4.81
N ILE A 26 -7.28 11.13 -3.60
CA ILE A 26 -6.36 11.64 -2.57
C ILE A 26 -4.92 11.47 -3.04
N SER A 27 -4.23 12.59 -3.21
CA SER A 27 -2.81 12.66 -3.58
C SER A 27 -1.86 12.24 -2.47
N LEU A 28 -0.66 11.84 -2.86
CA LEU A 28 0.49 11.73 -1.97
C LEU A 28 0.92 13.10 -1.44
N THR A 29 1.46 13.14 -0.23
CA THR A 29 2.22 14.29 0.28
C THR A 29 3.63 14.30 -0.34
N PRO A 30 4.40 15.40 -0.22
CA PRO A 30 5.83 15.39 -0.59
C PRO A 30 6.60 14.23 0.07
N LYS A 31 6.35 13.98 1.37
CA LYS A 31 6.89 12.82 2.09
C LYS A 31 6.43 11.49 1.47
N GLY A 32 5.16 11.38 1.06
CA GLY A 32 4.67 10.20 0.35
C GLY A 32 5.38 9.92 -0.97
N PHE A 33 5.74 10.96 -1.73
CA PHE A 33 6.54 10.81 -2.96
C PHE A 33 7.97 10.36 -2.66
N GLU A 34 8.60 10.88 -1.61
CA GLU A 34 9.93 10.41 -1.17
C GLU A 34 9.89 8.95 -0.74
N GLN A 35 8.90 8.56 0.07
CA GLN A 35 8.68 7.18 0.46
C GLN A 35 8.51 6.25 -0.76
N ALA A 36 7.72 6.68 -1.76
CA ALA A 36 7.55 5.94 -3.01
C ALA A 36 8.86 5.75 -3.78
N HIS A 37 9.71 6.79 -3.83
CA HIS A 37 11.01 6.71 -4.48
C HIS A 37 11.94 5.72 -3.76
N LEU A 38 11.95 5.74 -2.43
CA LEU A 38 12.75 4.82 -1.63
C LEU A 38 12.29 3.37 -1.77
N VAL A 39 10.99 3.14 -1.85
CA VAL A 39 10.44 1.82 -2.21
C VAL A 39 10.98 1.39 -3.58
N ALA A 40 10.94 2.26 -4.59
CA ALA A 40 11.45 1.95 -5.93
C ALA A 40 12.95 1.58 -5.93
N LEU A 41 13.75 2.24 -5.09
CA LEU A 41 15.18 1.95 -4.94
C LEU A 41 15.49 0.68 -4.14
N SER A 42 14.53 0.18 -3.34
CA SER A 42 14.72 -1.07 -2.56
C SER A 42 14.75 -2.35 -3.41
N PHE A 43 14.42 -2.26 -4.71
CA PHE A 43 14.40 -3.40 -5.61
C PHE A 43 15.81 -3.74 -6.11
N ASN A 44 16.34 -4.89 -5.67
CA ASN A 44 17.62 -5.42 -6.16
C ASN A 44 17.57 -5.96 -7.61
N HIS A 45 16.36 -6.26 -8.10
CA HIS A 45 16.10 -6.77 -9.44
C HIS A 45 14.70 -6.32 -9.87
N PRO A 46 14.44 -6.18 -11.19
CA PRO A 46 13.11 -5.82 -11.68
C PRO A 46 12.09 -6.91 -11.32
N PRO A 47 10.87 -6.55 -10.85
CA PRO A 47 9.77 -7.50 -10.75
C PRO A 47 9.31 -7.93 -12.15
N ALA A 48 8.57 -9.05 -12.23
CA ALA A 48 7.97 -9.50 -13.49
C ALA A 48 6.66 -8.79 -13.83
N LEU A 49 6.01 -8.17 -12.83
CA LEU A 49 4.78 -7.38 -12.99
C LEU A 49 4.68 -6.31 -11.89
N ILE A 50 4.27 -5.11 -12.28
CA ILE A 50 3.83 -4.04 -11.38
C ILE A 50 2.31 -3.94 -11.45
N VAL A 51 1.65 -4.06 -10.31
CA VAL A 51 0.20 -3.88 -10.17
C VAL A 51 -0.07 -2.65 -9.30
N ALA A 52 -1.03 -1.83 -9.70
CA ALA A 52 -1.50 -0.69 -8.91
C ALA A 52 -3.00 -0.74 -8.67
N SER A 53 -3.43 -0.25 -7.51
CA SER A 53 -4.80 0.18 -7.28
C SER A 53 -5.16 1.34 -8.23
N PRO A 54 -6.45 1.52 -8.59
CA PRO A 54 -6.91 2.68 -9.35
C PRO A 54 -6.91 3.99 -8.54
N PHE A 55 -6.74 3.96 -7.21
CA PHE A 55 -6.73 5.19 -6.40
C PHE A 55 -5.37 5.90 -6.47
N ASP A 56 -5.42 7.23 -6.60
CA ASP A 56 -4.28 8.07 -7.00
C ASP A 56 -3.04 7.84 -6.15
N ARG A 57 -3.13 7.91 -4.82
CA ARG A 57 -1.98 7.67 -3.93
C ARG A 57 -1.24 6.34 -4.17
N ALA A 58 -1.97 5.25 -4.41
CA ALA A 58 -1.37 3.94 -4.65
C ALA A 58 -0.82 3.84 -6.08
N HIS A 59 -1.54 4.41 -7.05
CA HIS A 59 -1.09 4.53 -8.42
C HIS A 59 0.20 5.35 -8.53
N SER A 60 0.25 6.55 -7.94
CA SER A 60 1.44 7.40 -7.87
C SER A 60 2.62 6.73 -7.17
N THR A 61 2.36 5.95 -6.11
CA THR A 61 3.41 5.17 -5.44
C THR A 61 4.00 4.12 -6.40
N ALA A 62 3.14 3.40 -7.13
CA ALA A 62 3.57 2.41 -8.12
C ALA A 62 4.36 3.04 -9.28
N MET A 63 3.98 4.25 -9.69
CA MET A 63 4.63 4.97 -10.79
C MET A 63 6.11 5.28 -10.49
N ALA A 64 6.49 5.48 -9.22
CA ALA A 64 7.90 5.62 -8.86
C ALA A 64 8.72 4.36 -9.21
N THR A 65 8.15 3.17 -8.98
CA THR A 65 8.80 1.89 -9.33
C THR A 65 8.76 1.65 -10.85
N ALA A 66 7.66 2.02 -11.52
CA ALA A 66 7.55 1.93 -12.98
C ALA A 66 8.57 2.83 -13.70
N ALA A 67 8.92 3.98 -13.12
CA ALA A 67 9.96 4.86 -13.65
C ALA A 67 11.36 4.25 -13.58
N VAL A 68 11.66 3.45 -12.54
CA VAL A 68 12.93 2.71 -12.42
C VAL A 68 12.97 1.52 -13.38
N PHE A 69 11.82 0.87 -13.63
CA PHE A 69 11.71 -0.32 -14.47
C PHE A 69 10.71 -0.12 -15.64
N PRO A 70 11.00 0.75 -16.62
CA PRO A 70 10.03 1.16 -17.65
C PRO A 70 9.63 0.05 -18.64
N HIS A 71 10.34 -1.08 -18.63
CA HIS A 71 10.05 -2.23 -19.48
C HIS A 71 9.17 -3.29 -18.82
N ILE A 72 8.88 -3.14 -17.53
CA ILE A 72 8.06 -4.10 -16.80
C ILE A 72 6.57 -3.80 -17.05
N PRO A 73 5.75 -4.83 -17.34
CA PRO A 73 4.31 -4.66 -17.47
C PRO A 73 3.71 -3.96 -16.25
N PHE A 74 2.83 -3.00 -16.51
CA PHE A 74 2.11 -2.24 -15.50
C PHE A 74 0.61 -2.47 -15.69
N GLU A 75 -0.06 -2.95 -14.65
CA GLU A 75 -1.50 -3.22 -14.67
C GLU A 75 -2.23 -2.53 -13.52
N THR A 76 -3.45 -2.08 -13.80
CA THR A 76 -4.36 -1.55 -12.77
C THR A 76 -5.40 -2.60 -12.41
N TRP A 77 -5.44 -3.01 -11.14
CA TRP A 77 -6.34 -4.06 -10.63
C TRP A 77 -7.30 -3.49 -9.58
N PRO A 78 -8.46 -4.12 -9.31
CA PRO A 78 -9.44 -3.63 -8.33
C PRO A 78 -8.99 -3.86 -6.87
N ILE A 79 -7.84 -3.32 -6.49
CA ILE A 79 -7.23 -3.41 -5.17
C ILE A 79 -7.24 -2.06 -4.43
N GLN A 80 -8.28 -1.25 -4.66
CA GLN A 80 -8.56 0.01 -3.96
C GLN A 80 -9.04 -0.18 -2.52
N GLU A 81 -8.85 0.86 -1.70
CA GLU A 81 -9.21 0.83 -0.27
C GLU A 81 -10.70 0.59 -0.06
N PHE A 82 -11.05 0.01 1.09
CA PHE A 82 -12.43 -0.26 1.46
C PHE A 82 -13.21 1.05 1.64
N THR A 83 -14.25 1.24 0.83
CA THR A 83 -15.09 2.46 0.84
C THR A 83 -16.39 2.16 1.57
N TYR A 84 -16.35 2.00 2.88
CA TYR A 84 -17.51 1.52 3.66
C TYR A 84 -18.48 2.62 4.13
N LEU A 85 -18.07 3.89 4.02
CA LEU A 85 -18.94 5.04 4.26
C LEU A 85 -19.27 5.72 2.93
N GLU A 86 -20.47 6.28 2.82
CA GLU A 86 -20.91 7.05 1.66
C GLU A 86 -19.91 8.19 1.33
N PRO A 87 -19.31 8.21 0.13
CA PRO A 87 -18.34 9.23 -0.26
C PRO A 87 -18.87 10.66 -0.17
N ALA A 88 -20.11 10.90 -0.59
CA ALA A 88 -20.72 12.22 -0.56
C ALA A 88 -20.81 12.79 0.87
N ARG A 89 -21.12 11.94 1.86
CA ARG A 89 -21.16 12.31 3.28
C ARG A 89 -19.76 12.55 3.85
N CYS A 90 -18.74 11.87 3.31
CA CYS A 90 -17.35 12.01 3.74
C CYS A 90 -16.61 13.18 3.09
N ALA A 91 -17.16 13.82 2.06
CA ALA A 91 -16.52 14.93 1.38
C ALA A 91 -16.21 16.09 2.34
N ASN A 92 -15.00 16.66 2.27
CA ASN A 92 -14.52 17.76 3.11
C ASN A 92 -14.47 17.50 4.61
N THR A 93 -14.47 16.24 5.03
CA THR A 93 -14.33 15.87 6.44
C THR A 93 -12.97 15.25 6.72
N THR A 94 -12.49 15.40 7.95
CA THR A 94 -11.28 14.74 8.46
C THR A 94 -11.62 13.36 9.04
N VAL A 95 -10.59 12.57 9.39
CA VAL A 95 -10.78 11.31 10.12
C VAL A 95 -11.48 11.54 11.47
N ALA A 96 -11.17 12.65 12.16
CA ALA A 96 -11.78 12.98 13.44
C ALA A 96 -13.29 13.24 13.31
N ASP A 97 -13.68 13.95 12.25
CA ASP A 97 -15.10 14.26 11.97
C ASP A 97 -15.91 12.99 11.67
N ARG A 98 -15.28 11.98 11.05
CA ARG A 98 -15.94 10.73 10.65
C ARG A 98 -16.05 9.70 11.78
N ARG A 99 -15.48 9.97 12.96
CA ARG A 99 -15.30 8.96 14.02
C ARG A 99 -16.61 8.29 14.42
N GLU A 100 -17.67 9.05 14.66
CA GLU A 100 -18.97 8.50 15.07
C GLU A 100 -19.59 7.62 13.97
N TRP A 101 -19.42 7.98 12.70
CA TRP A 101 -19.92 7.18 11.57
C TRP A 101 -19.14 5.88 11.41
N VAL A 102 -17.83 5.93 11.60
CA VAL A 102 -16.95 4.75 11.61
C VAL A 102 -17.36 3.82 12.75
N GLU A 103 -17.50 4.34 13.97
CA GLU A 103 -17.92 3.56 15.14
C GLU A 103 -19.30 2.92 14.91
N ALA A 104 -20.27 3.66 14.37
CA ALA A 104 -21.60 3.15 14.07
C ALA A 104 -21.60 2.05 12.99
N TYR A 105 -20.80 2.21 11.93
CA TYR A 105 -20.66 1.20 10.87
C TYR A 105 -20.14 -0.12 11.43
N TRP A 106 -19.02 -0.08 12.15
CA TRP A 106 -18.40 -1.30 12.70
C TRP A 106 -19.23 -1.94 13.81
N ALA A 107 -19.92 -1.14 14.63
CA ALA A 107 -20.83 -1.66 15.67
C ALA A 107 -22.03 -2.42 15.09
N LYS A 108 -22.43 -2.13 13.84
CA LYS A 108 -23.53 -2.84 13.18
C LYS A 108 -23.20 -4.31 12.92
N ALA A 109 -21.93 -4.63 12.66
CA ALA A 109 -21.43 -5.98 12.36
C ALA A 109 -22.30 -6.72 11.33
N ASP A 110 -22.80 -5.98 10.33
CA ASP A 110 -23.66 -6.50 9.26
C ASP A 110 -22.87 -6.49 7.95
N PRO A 111 -22.37 -7.66 7.50
CA PRO A 111 -21.45 -7.71 6.37
C PRO A 111 -22.11 -7.35 5.04
N GLY A 112 -23.44 -7.46 4.94
CA GLY A 112 -24.22 -7.09 3.76
C GLY A 112 -24.71 -5.64 3.77
N PHE A 113 -24.40 -4.87 4.82
CA PHE A 113 -24.78 -3.46 4.89
C PHE A 113 -23.93 -2.59 3.98
N THR A 114 -24.60 -1.72 3.22
CA THR A 114 -24.00 -0.64 2.44
C THR A 114 -24.53 0.69 2.97
N ASP A 115 -23.62 1.58 3.36
CA ASP A 115 -23.96 2.84 4.06
C ASP A 115 -24.65 3.89 3.19
N GLY A 116 -24.40 3.88 1.87
CA GLY A 116 -25.00 4.82 0.92
C GLY A 116 -24.46 4.64 -0.49
N GLU A 117 -24.79 5.57 -1.38
CA GLU A 117 -24.37 5.50 -2.78
C GLU A 117 -22.84 5.54 -2.90
N GLY A 118 -22.26 4.61 -3.67
CA GLY A 118 -20.81 4.52 -3.85
C GLY A 118 -20.05 3.87 -2.69
N ALA A 119 -20.71 3.53 -1.58
CA ALA A 119 -20.13 2.67 -0.56
C ALA A 119 -20.14 1.19 -1.00
N GLU A 120 -19.19 0.42 -0.48
CA GLU A 120 -19.02 -1.02 -0.69
C GLU A 120 -19.44 -1.76 0.59
N SER A 121 -20.12 -2.91 0.44
CA SER A 121 -20.40 -3.78 1.58
C SER A 121 -19.15 -4.54 2.02
N PHE A 122 -19.10 -5.04 3.25
CA PHE A 122 -17.96 -5.86 3.68
C PHE A 122 -17.87 -7.17 2.88
N LEU A 123 -19.01 -7.75 2.47
CA LEU A 123 -19.04 -8.90 1.56
C LEU A 123 -18.34 -8.61 0.23
N ASP A 124 -18.67 -7.49 -0.42
CA ASP A 124 -18.09 -7.12 -1.71
C ASP A 124 -16.58 -6.86 -1.58
N PHE A 125 -16.18 -6.18 -0.50
CA PHE A 125 -14.78 -5.92 -0.20
C PHE A 125 -13.97 -7.22 -0.01
N ILE A 126 -14.48 -8.17 0.76
CA ILE A 126 -13.80 -9.46 0.96
C ILE A 126 -13.81 -10.29 -0.33
N ALA A 127 -14.91 -10.30 -1.09
CA ALA A 127 -14.96 -10.97 -2.39
C ALA A 127 -13.89 -10.41 -3.35
N ARG A 128 -13.68 -9.09 -3.34
CA ARG A 128 -12.63 -8.44 -4.13
C ARG A 128 -11.21 -8.84 -3.69
N ALA A 129 -10.97 -8.99 -2.38
CA ALA A 129 -9.71 -9.52 -1.86
C ALA A 129 -9.49 -11.00 -2.24
N GLN A 130 -10.55 -11.81 -2.27
CA GLN A 130 -10.49 -13.21 -2.75
C GLN A 130 -10.17 -13.27 -4.25
N SER A 131 -10.87 -12.48 -5.08
CA SER A 131 -10.60 -12.40 -6.52
C SER A 131 -9.17 -11.91 -6.82
N PHE A 132 -8.61 -11.05 -5.98
CA PHE A 132 -7.20 -10.68 -6.08
C PHE A 132 -6.27 -11.88 -5.88
N LEU A 133 -6.51 -12.72 -4.86
CA LEU A 133 -5.71 -13.94 -4.61
C LEU A 133 -5.84 -14.98 -5.73
N GLU A 134 -7.04 -15.14 -6.27
CA GLU A 134 -7.31 -16.01 -7.43
C GLU A 134 -6.55 -15.51 -8.67
N ARG A 135 -6.69 -14.22 -8.99
CA ARG A 135 -5.98 -13.60 -10.11
C ARG A 135 -4.47 -13.70 -9.96
N LEU A 136 -3.93 -13.48 -8.77
CA LEU A 136 -2.50 -13.68 -8.50
C LEU A 136 -2.08 -15.13 -8.79
N ALA A 137 -2.86 -16.12 -8.37
CA ALA A 137 -2.53 -17.53 -8.53
C ALA A 137 -2.51 -17.95 -10.01
N GLU A 138 -3.45 -17.44 -10.81
CA GLU A 138 -3.58 -17.74 -12.24
C GLU A 138 -2.61 -16.96 -13.13
N HIS A 139 -2.12 -15.80 -12.66
CA HIS A 139 -1.24 -14.95 -13.46
C HIS A 139 0.08 -15.66 -13.82
N PRO A 140 0.65 -15.51 -15.03
CA PRO A 140 1.91 -16.16 -15.39
C PRO A 140 3.14 -15.63 -14.66
N ALA A 141 3.16 -14.33 -14.31
CA ALA A 141 4.28 -13.70 -13.60
C ALA A 141 4.55 -14.35 -12.23
N GLN A 142 5.81 -14.66 -11.94
CA GLN A 142 6.21 -15.30 -10.68
C GLN A 142 6.56 -14.29 -9.58
N ASP A 143 7.18 -13.16 -9.93
CA ASP A 143 7.55 -12.11 -8.97
C ASP A 143 6.72 -10.84 -9.27
N ILE A 144 5.76 -10.55 -8.40
CA ILE A 144 4.78 -9.48 -8.59
C ILE A 144 4.96 -8.44 -7.47
N VAL A 145 4.92 -7.15 -7.79
CA VAL A 145 4.72 -6.10 -6.79
C VAL A 145 3.33 -5.51 -6.99
N ALA A 146 2.57 -5.37 -5.90
CA ALA A 146 1.23 -4.79 -5.91
C ALA A 146 1.14 -3.61 -4.94
N PHE A 147 0.78 -2.44 -5.44
CA PHE A 147 0.61 -1.21 -4.66
C PHE A 147 -0.87 -1.00 -4.31
N SER A 148 -1.18 -1.03 -3.02
CA SER A 148 -2.54 -1.04 -2.50
C SER A 148 -2.63 -0.24 -1.19
N HIS A 149 -3.55 -0.62 -0.30
CA HIS A 149 -3.98 0.14 0.86
C HIS A 149 -4.04 -0.74 2.10
N GLY A 150 -4.11 -0.13 3.28
CA GLY A 150 -3.95 -0.83 4.56
C GLY A 150 -5.02 -1.89 4.78
N GLN A 151 -6.29 -1.56 4.54
CA GLN A 151 -7.38 -2.51 4.79
C GLN A 151 -7.36 -3.65 3.78
N VAL A 152 -7.05 -3.38 2.49
CA VAL A 152 -6.90 -4.44 1.47
C VAL A 152 -5.78 -5.41 1.84
N ILE A 153 -4.61 -4.91 2.24
CA ILE A 153 -3.47 -5.75 2.65
C ILE A 153 -3.86 -6.63 3.84
N ASN A 154 -4.55 -6.05 4.83
CA ASN A 154 -5.03 -6.81 5.99
C ASN A 154 -6.13 -7.81 5.63
N ALA A 155 -7.05 -7.51 4.72
CA ALA A 155 -8.04 -8.47 4.23
C ALA A 155 -7.39 -9.69 3.56
N VAL A 156 -6.39 -9.45 2.71
CA VAL A 156 -5.64 -10.52 2.05
C VAL A 156 -4.89 -11.36 3.10
N ALA A 157 -4.18 -10.73 4.03
CA ALA A 157 -3.44 -11.45 5.06
C ALA A 157 -4.37 -12.24 5.99
N TRP A 158 -5.48 -11.64 6.41
CA TRP A 158 -6.50 -12.26 7.25
C TRP A 158 -7.14 -13.49 6.59
N LEU A 159 -7.51 -13.40 5.30
CA LEU A 159 -8.05 -14.53 4.55
C LEU A 159 -7.10 -15.74 4.54
N ILE A 160 -5.79 -15.48 4.43
CA ILE A 160 -4.76 -16.52 4.38
C ILE A 160 -4.52 -17.14 5.77
N GLU A 161 -4.41 -16.30 6.80
CA GLU A 161 -4.03 -16.71 8.15
C GLU A 161 -5.21 -17.30 8.95
N ARG A 162 -6.39 -16.67 8.87
CA ARG A 162 -7.58 -17.07 9.64
C ARG A 162 -8.46 -18.09 8.93
N LYS A 163 -8.46 -18.11 7.60
CA LYS A 163 -9.27 -19.04 6.76
C LYS A 163 -10.74 -19.12 7.24
N PRO A 164 -11.46 -17.99 7.26
CA PRO A 164 -12.85 -17.97 7.71
C PRO A 164 -13.70 -18.94 6.89
N LEU A 165 -14.62 -19.65 7.54
CA LEU A 165 -15.56 -20.57 6.87
C LEU A 165 -16.72 -19.83 6.18
N GLY A 166 -16.95 -18.57 6.55
CA GLY A 166 -17.97 -17.68 5.99
C GLY A 166 -17.72 -16.24 6.42
N ILE A 167 -18.36 -15.29 5.74
CA ILE A 167 -18.23 -13.85 5.99
C ILE A 167 -19.51 -13.34 6.65
N ASP A 168 -19.73 -13.77 7.89
CA ASP A 168 -20.83 -13.31 8.74
C ASP A 168 -20.40 -12.11 9.61
N GLY A 169 -21.30 -11.64 10.50
CA GLY A 169 -20.98 -10.54 11.42
C GLY A 169 -19.83 -10.86 12.38
N GLY A 170 -19.65 -12.12 12.77
CA GLY A 170 -18.53 -12.54 13.61
C GLY A 170 -17.20 -12.44 12.86
N ALA A 171 -17.18 -12.86 11.60
CA ALA A 171 -16.01 -12.72 10.72
C ALA A 171 -15.64 -11.25 10.46
N MET A 172 -16.63 -10.38 10.31
CA MET A 172 -16.42 -8.93 10.18
C MET A 172 -15.77 -8.32 11.43
N VAL A 173 -16.21 -8.72 12.62
CA VAL A 173 -15.61 -8.28 13.89
C VAL A 173 -14.19 -8.81 14.03
N ASP A 174 -13.94 -10.10 13.79
CA ASP A 174 -12.59 -10.69 13.85
C ASP A 174 -11.64 -10.03 12.84
N TRP A 175 -12.11 -9.74 11.62
CA TRP A 175 -11.32 -9.00 10.63
C TRP A 175 -10.99 -7.59 11.12
N ARG A 176 -11.93 -6.89 11.74
CA ARG A 176 -11.70 -5.52 12.24
C ARG A 176 -10.70 -5.50 13.39
N GLU A 177 -10.81 -6.44 14.33
CA GLU A 177 -9.83 -6.62 15.41
C GLU A 177 -8.45 -6.98 14.84
N TYR A 178 -8.42 -7.86 13.85
CA TYR A 178 -7.20 -8.21 13.14
C TYR A 178 -6.58 -6.97 12.50
N GLU A 179 -7.32 -6.20 11.71
CA GLU A 179 -6.82 -5.00 11.01
C GLU A 179 -6.24 -3.95 11.96
N ILE A 180 -6.89 -3.71 13.11
CA ILE A 180 -6.41 -2.79 14.16
C ILE A 180 -5.08 -3.28 14.76
N ALA A 181 -5.00 -4.57 15.10
CA ALA A 181 -3.79 -5.17 15.66
C ALA A 181 -2.63 -5.23 14.66
N ASN A 182 -2.93 -5.08 13.37
CA ASN A 182 -2.03 -5.33 12.25
C ASN A 182 -1.87 -4.09 11.37
N HIS A 183 -1.70 -2.91 11.98
CA HIS A 183 -1.51 -1.68 11.23
C HIS A 183 -0.35 -1.79 10.23
N VAL A 184 -0.63 -1.54 8.95
CA VAL A 184 0.39 -1.52 7.89
C VAL A 184 0.84 -0.07 7.73
N PRO A 185 2.08 0.34 8.07
CA PRO A 185 2.53 1.73 7.92
C PRO A 185 2.57 2.15 6.45
N ASN A 186 2.67 3.46 6.17
CA ASN A 186 2.86 3.96 4.80
C ASN A 186 4.12 3.33 4.19
N CYS A 187 4.04 2.84 2.94
CA CYS A 187 5.08 2.03 2.32
C CYS A 187 5.46 0.73 3.06
N GLY A 188 4.69 0.34 4.07
CA GLY A 188 4.80 -0.97 4.73
C GLY A 188 4.48 -2.10 3.77
N GLU A 189 5.13 -3.25 4.00
CA GLU A 189 5.08 -4.39 3.09
C GLU A 189 4.52 -5.65 3.74
N CYS A 190 3.77 -6.40 2.94
CA CYS A 190 3.29 -7.74 3.24
C CYS A 190 3.74 -8.65 2.10
N LEU A 191 4.49 -9.71 2.41
CA LEU A 191 4.98 -10.65 1.43
C LEU A 191 4.07 -11.87 1.39
N LEU A 192 3.63 -12.23 0.19
CA LEU A 192 2.88 -13.45 -0.07
C LEU A 192 3.75 -14.42 -0.85
N SER A 193 3.72 -15.69 -0.47
CA SER A 193 4.35 -16.76 -1.25
C SER A 193 3.40 -17.93 -1.48
N LYS A 194 3.50 -18.54 -2.66
CA LYS A 194 2.79 -19.78 -3.01
C LYS A 194 3.76 -20.74 -3.68
N ALA A 195 3.98 -21.90 -3.06
CA ALA A 195 4.75 -22.99 -3.66
C ALA A 195 3.91 -23.67 -4.76
N HIS A 196 4.57 -24.37 -5.69
CA HIS A 196 3.88 -25.00 -6.83
C HIS A 196 3.06 -26.24 -6.42
N ASP A 197 3.42 -26.82 -5.28
CA ASP A 197 2.89 -28.06 -4.69
C ASP A 197 2.04 -27.82 -3.44
N GLU A 198 1.98 -26.59 -2.92
CA GLU A 198 1.15 -26.24 -1.77
C GLU A 198 -0.19 -25.64 -2.19
N ALA A 199 -1.26 -26.11 -1.54
CA ALA A 199 -2.61 -25.65 -1.80
C ALA A 199 -2.81 -24.16 -1.45
N GLY A 200 -2.08 -23.64 -0.46
CA GLY A 200 -2.34 -22.33 0.15
C GLY A 200 -1.30 -21.25 -0.16
N TRP A 201 -1.70 -19.99 0.00
CA TRP A 201 -0.77 -18.88 0.14
C TRP A 201 -0.18 -18.86 1.57
N ARG A 202 0.99 -18.27 1.72
CA ARG A 202 1.60 -17.91 3.01
C ARG A 202 1.84 -16.42 3.08
N VAL A 203 1.68 -15.85 4.26
CA VAL A 203 1.96 -14.45 4.57
C VAL A 203 3.24 -14.40 5.40
N SER A 204 4.11 -13.45 5.08
CA SER A 204 5.19 -13.02 5.96
C SER A 204 5.24 -11.50 5.97
N ARG A 205 5.35 -10.91 7.15
CA ARG A 205 5.37 -9.47 7.35
C ARG A 205 6.74 -9.08 7.88
N SER A 206 7.26 -7.96 7.39
CA SER A 206 8.41 -7.33 8.04
C SER A 206 7.94 -6.86 9.41
N ALA A 207 8.52 -7.40 10.49
CA ALA A 207 8.13 -7.04 11.85
C ALA A 207 8.25 -5.51 12.03
N PRO A 208 7.30 -4.85 12.73
CA PRO A 208 7.57 -3.53 13.25
C PRO A 208 8.72 -3.68 14.25
N GLU A 209 9.85 -3.03 14.00
CA GLU A 209 10.90 -2.95 15.02
C GLU A 209 10.35 -2.10 16.18
N GLU A 210 9.89 -2.74 17.26
CA GLU A 210 9.92 -2.09 18.55
C GLU A 210 11.40 -1.79 18.88
N PRO A 211 11.74 -0.61 19.41
CA PRO A 211 13.09 -0.31 19.85
C PRO A 211 13.39 -1.13 21.12
N GLN A 212 13.73 -2.41 20.96
CA GLN A 212 14.28 -3.22 22.03
C GLN A 212 15.71 -2.76 22.29
N ILE A 213 15.83 -1.83 23.24
CA ILE A 213 17.05 -1.67 24.03
C ILE A 213 17.05 -2.85 25.00
N ASP A 214 17.84 -3.89 24.74
CA ASP A 214 18.23 -4.78 25.84
C ASP A 214 19.69 -5.22 25.77
N ALA A 215 20.26 -5.21 26.96
CA ALA A 215 21.67 -5.21 27.26
C ALA A 215 22.23 -6.63 27.30
N THR A 216 23.46 -6.75 26.80
CA THR A 216 24.46 -7.75 27.17
C THR A 216 24.08 -9.23 26.99
N TRP A 217 24.51 -9.79 25.86
CA TRP A 217 24.97 -11.18 25.83
C TRP A 217 26.43 -11.23 25.33
N ARG A 218 27.37 -11.51 26.24
CA ARG A 218 28.77 -11.77 25.90
C ARG A 218 28.96 -13.27 25.70
N VAL A 219 29.39 -13.67 24.50
CA VAL A 219 30.02 -14.97 24.24
C VAL A 219 31.46 -14.71 23.79
N PRO A 220 32.50 -15.36 24.36
CA PRO A 220 33.88 -15.09 24.02
C PRO A 220 34.28 -15.73 22.69
N GLY A 221 34.98 -14.97 21.83
CA GLY A 221 35.77 -15.55 20.74
C GLY A 221 35.09 -15.60 19.37
N ARG A 222 34.43 -14.52 18.94
CA ARG A 222 34.34 -14.01 17.55
C ARG A 222 33.32 -12.88 17.52
N THR A 223 33.77 -11.65 17.27
CA THR A 223 32.91 -10.49 17.07
C THR A 223 32.31 -10.55 15.66
N TYR A 224 31.10 -11.08 15.52
CA TYR A 224 30.23 -10.70 14.41
C TYR A 224 29.55 -9.38 14.81
N GLN A 225 29.92 -8.28 14.15
CA GLN A 225 29.05 -7.11 14.14
C GLN A 225 27.79 -7.50 13.38
N VAL A 226 26.66 -7.56 14.09
CA VAL A 226 25.35 -7.48 13.45
C VAL A 226 25.26 -6.03 12.94
N THR A 227 25.64 -5.83 11.68
CA THR A 227 25.41 -4.56 11.00
C THR A 227 23.90 -4.44 10.79
N ARG A 228 23.26 -3.61 11.63
CA ARG A 228 22.02 -2.92 11.29
C ARG A 228 22.21 -2.28 9.91
N ASP A 229 21.23 -2.41 9.02
CA ASP A 229 21.26 -1.71 7.73
C ASP A 229 21.16 -0.19 7.99
N PRO A 230 22.25 0.58 7.80
CA PRO A 230 22.28 2.00 8.10
C PRO A 230 21.35 2.82 7.20
N GLU A 231 20.87 2.26 6.08
CA GLU A 231 20.07 3.01 5.11
C GLU A 231 18.61 3.19 5.51
N ARG A 232 18.05 2.31 6.35
CA ARG A 232 16.64 2.39 6.79
C ARG A 232 16.38 3.52 7.80
N LEU A 233 17.28 3.73 8.76
CA LEU A 233 17.19 4.85 9.73
C LEU A 233 17.40 6.21 9.05
N LEU A 234 18.18 6.26 7.97
CA LEU A 234 18.37 7.48 7.17
C LEU A 234 17.11 7.90 6.40
N ILE A 235 16.15 7.01 6.16
CA ILE A 235 14.94 7.31 5.38
C ILE A 235 13.95 8.16 6.19
N GLU A 236 13.63 7.72 7.40
CA GLU A 236 12.67 8.43 8.25
C GLU A 236 13.24 9.76 8.74
N GLU A 237 14.52 9.77 9.14
CA GLU A 237 15.23 10.97 9.57
C GLU A 237 15.43 12.00 8.43
N ARG A 238 15.70 11.55 7.19
CA ARG A 238 15.79 12.47 6.04
C ARG A 238 14.44 13.03 5.64
N ALA A 239 13.39 12.21 5.67
CA ALA A 239 12.03 12.66 5.35
C ALA A 239 11.54 13.69 6.38
N GLU A 240 11.85 13.51 7.67
CA GLU A 240 11.55 14.49 8.72
C GLU A 240 12.38 15.77 8.57
N ALA A 241 13.68 15.65 8.28
CA ALA A 241 14.56 16.81 8.10
C ALA A 241 14.18 17.68 6.89
N LEU A 242 13.77 17.06 5.78
CA LEU A 242 13.32 17.77 4.57
C LEU A 242 11.94 18.41 4.76
N SER A 243 11.03 17.73 5.48
CA SER A 243 9.75 18.30 5.89
C SER A 243 9.92 19.49 6.85
N ALA A 244 10.91 19.45 7.74
CA ALA A 244 11.24 20.55 8.64
C ALA A 244 11.93 21.75 7.93
N ALA A 245 12.61 21.50 6.80
CA ALA A 245 13.35 22.50 6.03
C ALA A 245 12.47 23.31 5.05
N GLY A 246 11.19 22.96 4.88
CA GLY A 246 10.20 23.79 4.18
C GLY A 246 10.54 24.13 2.72
N TYR A 247 10.78 23.15 1.86
CA TYR A 247 11.11 23.38 0.45
C TYR A 247 10.36 22.44 -0.53
N PRO A 248 9.88 22.93 -1.71
CA PRO A 248 10.25 24.21 -2.31
C PRO A 248 9.45 25.46 -1.99
N LEU A 249 10.23 26.54 -1.91
CA LEU A 249 9.91 27.97 -2.04
C LEU A 249 8.99 28.30 -3.23
N PRO A 250 8.32 29.47 -3.20
CA PRO A 250 7.40 29.91 -4.23
C PRO A 250 8.13 30.18 -5.55
N ASP A 251 7.85 29.37 -6.57
CA ASP A 251 7.38 29.80 -7.90
C ASP A 251 7.49 28.70 -8.99
N GLU A 252 7.98 27.49 -8.71
CA GLU A 252 7.98 26.42 -9.72
C GLU A 252 7.55 25.07 -9.15
N ASP A 253 6.34 24.65 -9.52
CA ASP A 253 5.68 23.38 -9.16
C ASP A 253 6.44 22.16 -9.73
N PRO A 254 7.03 21.28 -8.89
CA PRO A 254 7.74 20.08 -9.34
C PRO A 254 6.83 19.00 -9.96
N ALA A 255 5.53 18.97 -9.64
CA ALA A 255 4.59 17.99 -10.20
C ALA A 255 4.36 18.23 -11.69
N MET A 256 4.37 19.50 -12.11
CA MET A 256 4.34 19.90 -13.53
C MET A 256 5.57 19.40 -14.31
N HIS A 257 6.70 19.14 -13.66
CA HIS A 257 7.91 18.66 -14.32
C HIS A 257 7.87 17.15 -14.61
N ALA A 258 7.22 16.34 -13.78
CA ALA A 258 7.11 14.89 -13.98
C ALA A 258 6.17 14.53 -15.15
N GLU A 259 4.99 15.18 -15.20
CA GLU A 259 4.02 15.03 -16.29
C GLU A 259 4.62 15.47 -17.64
N LYS A 260 5.33 16.61 -17.65
CA LYS A 260 6.01 17.14 -18.83
C LYS A 260 7.11 16.21 -19.33
N ARG A 261 7.92 15.63 -18.44
CA ARG A 261 8.96 14.64 -18.81
C ARG A 261 8.36 13.34 -19.34
N LEU A 262 7.23 12.88 -18.81
CA LEU A 262 6.51 11.72 -19.32
C LEU A 262 5.96 11.98 -20.74
N GLN A 263 5.44 13.18 -21.00
CA GLN A 263 4.98 13.57 -22.34
C GLN A 263 6.13 13.71 -23.34
N GLU A 264 7.27 14.27 -22.93
CA GLU A 264 8.49 14.37 -23.74
C GLU A 264 9.06 12.98 -24.07
N ALA A 265 9.11 12.07 -23.10
CA ALA A 265 9.52 10.68 -23.31
C ALA A 265 8.56 9.94 -24.27
N LYS A 266 7.24 10.10 -24.10
CA LYS A 266 6.23 9.53 -25.01
C LYS A 266 6.35 10.06 -26.44
N LYS A 267 6.69 11.34 -26.63
CA LYS A 267 6.96 11.93 -27.96
C LYS A 267 8.25 11.39 -28.58
N ALA A 268 9.32 11.26 -27.81
CA ALA A 268 10.60 10.72 -28.29
C ALA A 268 10.45 9.28 -28.80
N VAL A 269 9.68 8.44 -28.09
CA VAL A 269 9.39 7.05 -28.49
C VAL A 269 8.55 6.98 -29.77
N ARG A 270 7.55 7.86 -29.95
CA ARG A 270 6.76 7.91 -31.20
C ARG A 270 7.59 8.35 -32.40
N LEU A 271 8.51 9.30 -32.21
CA LEU A 271 9.40 9.80 -33.27
C LEU A 271 10.45 8.76 -33.69
N SER A 272 10.88 7.86 -32.79
CA SER A 272 11.79 6.75 -33.13
C SER A 272 11.09 5.58 -33.82
N GLN A 273 9.76 5.48 -33.77
CA GLN A 273 8.96 4.42 -34.39
C GLN A 273 8.39 4.79 -35.77
N SER A 274 8.56 6.04 -36.20
CA SER A 274 8.13 6.54 -37.52
C SER A 274 9.31 6.81 -38.48
N LYS A 275 10.47 6.18 -38.23
CA LYS A 275 11.63 6.17 -39.13
C LYS A 275 11.94 4.75 -39.60
#